data_AF-A0A6I6MMF0-F1
#
_entry.id   AF-A0A6I6MMF0-F1
#
_cell.length_a   1.000
_cell.length_b   1.000
_cell.length_c   1.000
_cell.angle_alpha   90.00
_cell.angle_beta   90.00
_cell.angle_gamma   90.00
#
_symmetry.space_group_name_H-M   'P 1'
#
loop_
_entity.id
_entity.type
_entity.pdbx_description
1 polymer ?
#
loop_
_entity_poly.entity_id
_entity_poly.type
_entity_poly.pdbx_seq_one_letter_code
_entity_poly.pdbx_strand_id
1 'polypeptide(L)'
;MPDFGGTDTVAPQSLTQSAQEKLRQLVARIEKLEEEKKSISDDIKETYAEAKGTGFDSKVLRQVVRYRKQDRTEREEQETVRDLYLHALGEI
;
A
#
# COMPACT_ATOMS: atom_id res chain seq x y z
N MET A 1 38.08 -31.73 25.33
CA MET A 1 37.43 -30.70 24.49
C MET A 1 36.30 -30.09 25.30
N PRO A 2 36.24 -28.76 25.46
CA PRO A 2 35.19 -28.09 26.19
C PRO A 2 33.92 -27.90 25.34
N ASP A 3 32.80 -28.00 26.06
CA ASP A 3 31.39 -27.98 25.70
C ASP A 3 30.96 -26.71 24.93
N PHE A 4 30.20 -26.88 23.84
CA PHE A 4 29.73 -25.79 22.97
C PHE A 4 28.49 -25.18 23.61
N GLY A 5 28.69 -24.03 24.26
CA GLY A 5 27.71 -23.35 25.09
C GLY A 5 26.36 -23.09 24.40
N GLY A 6 25.31 -23.40 25.16
CA GLY A 6 24.18 -22.51 25.38
C GLY A 6 23.36 -22.14 24.15
N THR A 7 22.35 -22.94 23.85
CA THR A 7 21.13 -22.38 23.27
C THR A 7 20.52 -21.43 24.30
N ASP A 8 20.87 -20.14 24.24
CA ASP A 8 20.12 -19.07 24.88
C ASP A 8 18.75 -18.98 24.19
N THR A 9 17.88 -19.94 24.49
CA THR A 9 16.44 -19.75 24.43
C THR A 9 16.12 -18.62 25.38
N VAL A 10 16.11 -17.39 24.84
CA VAL A 10 15.65 -16.20 25.53
C VAL A 10 14.21 -16.48 25.96
N ALA A 11 14.04 -16.79 27.24
CA ALA A 11 12.72 -16.92 27.86
C ALA A 11 11.89 -15.67 27.54
N PRO A 12 10.58 -15.78 27.28
CA PRO A 12 9.75 -14.62 26.99
C PRO A 12 9.83 -13.67 28.19
N GLN A 13 10.54 -12.55 28.01
CA GLN A 13 10.60 -11.50 29.01
C GLN A 13 9.17 -11.02 29.25
N SER A 14 8.67 -11.22 30.47
CA SER A 14 7.31 -10.84 30.85
C SER A 14 7.13 -9.33 30.67
N LEU A 15 6.19 -8.91 29.80
CA LEU A 15 5.85 -7.50 29.65
C LEU A 15 5.37 -6.93 30.99
N THR A 16 5.91 -5.77 31.36
CA THR A 16 5.40 -5.00 32.51
C THR A 16 3.93 -4.63 32.29
N GLN A 17 3.14 -4.49 33.36
CA GLN A 17 1.70 -4.16 33.23
C GLN A 17 1.44 -2.89 32.39
N SER A 18 2.29 -1.86 32.54
CA SER A 18 2.23 -0.65 31.71
C SER A 18 2.49 -0.93 30.22
N ALA A 19 3.42 -1.83 29.91
CA ALA A 19 3.67 -2.24 28.53
C ALA A 19 2.49 -3.03 27.95
N GLN A 20 1.83 -3.87 28.75
CA GLN A 20 0.63 -4.60 28.33
C GLN A 20 -0.54 -3.66 28.03
N GLU A 21 -0.74 -2.62 28.84
CA GLU A 21 -1.79 -1.63 28.63
C GLU A 21 -1.56 -0.80 27.35
N LYS A 22 -0.33 -0.34 27.13
CA LYS A 22 0.06 0.37 25.89
C LYS A 22 -0.14 -0.51 24.66
N LEU A 23 0.22 -1.79 24.74
CA LEU A 23 0.03 -2.74 23.66
C LEU A 23 -1.47 -2.90 23.32
N ARG A 24 -2.34 -3.06 24.33
CA ARG A 24 -3.78 -3.14 24.10
C ARG A 24 -4.34 -1.89 23.43
N GLN A 25 -3.90 -0.70 23.83
CA GLN A 25 -4.32 0.56 23.20
C GLN A 25 -3.87 0.67 21.75
N LEU A 26 -2.63 0.27 21.43
CA LEU A 26 -2.12 0.25 20.07
C LEU A 26 -2.89 -0.73 19.20
N VAL A 27 -3.12 -1.96 19.68
CA VAL A 27 -3.87 -2.99 18.95
C VAL A 27 -5.28 -2.51 18.67
N ALA A 28 -6.01 -2.02 19.68
CA ALA A 28 -7.38 -1.52 19.50
C ALA A 28 -7.45 -0.37 18.47
N ARG A 29 -6.45 0.52 18.47
CA ARG A 29 -6.36 1.60 17.47
C ARG A 29 -6.10 1.07 16.06
N ILE A 30 -5.22 0.07 15.93
CA ILE A 30 -4.90 -0.55 14.63
C ILE A 30 -6.12 -1.30 14.08
N GLU A 31 -6.82 -2.07 14.91
CA GLU A 31 -8.03 -2.80 14.51
C GLU A 31 -9.10 -1.87 13.96
N LYS A 32 -9.35 -0.75 14.65
CA LYS A 32 -10.27 0.29 14.17
C LYS A 32 -9.83 0.85 12.80
N LEU A 33 -8.53 1.13 12.63
CA LEU A 33 -8.00 1.66 11.36
C LEU A 33 -8.09 0.63 10.22
N GLU A 34 -7.88 -0.67 10.50
CA GLU A 34 -8.05 -1.73 9.49
C GLU A 34 -9.52 -1.93 9.11
N GLU A 35 -10.46 -1.76 10.06
CA GLU A 35 -11.90 -1.76 9.75
C GLU A 35 -12.30 -0.57 8.87
N GLU A 36 -11.86 0.64 9.21
CA GLU A 36 -12.08 1.85 8.38
C GLU A 36 -11.49 1.69 6.98
N LYS A 37 -10.26 1.19 6.88
CA LYS A 37 -9.59 0.91 5.61
C LYS A 37 -10.34 -0.13 4.78
N LYS A 38 -10.92 -1.16 5.42
CA LYS A 38 -11.74 -2.16 4.74
C LYS A 38 -13.01 -1.53 4.18
N SER A 39 -13.73 -0.74 4.97
CA SER A 39 -14.92 0.00 4.51
C SER A 39 -14.58 0.86 3.29
N ILE A 40 -13.54 1.68 3.37
CA ILE A 40 -13.09 2.54 2.26
C ILE A 40 -12.71 1.70 1.04
N SER A 41 -12.05 0.56 1.25
CA SER A 41 -11.66 -0.33 0.16
C SER A 41 -12.86 -0.94 -0.55
N ASP A 42 -13.93 -1.24 0.19
CA ASP A 42 -15.17 -1.77 -0.37
C ASP A 42 -15.95 -0.67 -1.12
N ASP A 43 -16.03 0.55 -0.57
CA ASP A 43 -16.62 1.72 -1.26
C ASP A 43 -15.90 2.02 -2.60
N ILE A 44 -14.58 1.92 -2.62
CA ILE A 44 -13.78 2.08 -3.84
C ILE A 44 -14.12 0.99 -4.88
N LYS A 45 -14.32 -0.26 -4.45
CA LYS A 45 -14.69 -1.35 -5.36
C LYS A 45 -16.08 -1.12 -5.95
N GLU A 46 -17.04 -0.70 -5.13
CA GLU A 46 -18.40 -0.38 -5.58
C GLU A 46 -18.37 0.76 -6.61
N THR A 47 -17.62 1.83 -6.35
CA THR A 47 -17.44 2.94 -7.30
C THR A 47 -16.89 2.46 -8.65
N TYR A 48 -15.90 1.56 -8.65
CA TYR A 48 -15.38 0.98 -9.89
C TYR A 48 -16.39 0.04 -10.58
N ALA A 49 -17.24 -0.64 -9.82
CA ALA A 49 -18.30 -1.48 -10.37
C ALA A 49 -19.41 -0.64 -11.02
N GLU A 50 -19.82 0.47 -10.39
CA GLU A 50 -20.76 1.45 -10.95
C GLU A 50 -20.23 2.07 -12.24
N ALA A 51 -18.96 2.48 -12.25
CA ALA A 51 -18.32 3.00 -13.45
C ALA A 51 -18.34 1.96 -14.59
N LYS A 52 -18.13 0.68 -14.27
CA LYS A 52 -18.24 -0.41 -15.24
C LYS A 52 -19.67 -0.59 -15.75
N GLY A 53 -20.67 -0.51 -14.88
CA GLY A 53 -22.10 -0.56 -15.27
C GLY A 53 -22.53 0.60 -16.17
N THR A 54 -21.86 1.74 -16.05
CA THR A 54 -22.06 2.93 -16.89
C THR A 54 -21.33 2.84 -18.24
N GLY A 55 -20.46 1.85 -18.43
CA GLY A 55 -19.71 1.62 -19.67
C GLY A 55 -18.27 2.11 -19.66
N PHE A 56 -17.71 2.54 -18.52
CA PHE A 56 -16.29 2.88 -18.41
C PHE A 56 -15.41 1.65 -18.18
N ASP A 57 -14.21 1.65 -18.75
CA ASP A 57 -13.21 0.62 -18.45
C ASP A 57 -12.54 0.90 -17.09
N SER A 58 -12.88 0.07 -16.10
CA SER A 58 -12.29 0.09 -14.76
C SER A 58 -10.76 -0.04 -14.73
N LYS A 59 -10.13 -0.70 -15.72
CA LYS A 59 -8.67 -0.81 -15.82
C LYS A 59 -8.05 0.53 -16.20
N VAL A 60 -8.63 1.19 -17.20
CA VAL A 60 -8.19 2.52 -17.65
C VAL A 60 -8.41 3.55 -16.54
N LEU A 61 -9.55 3.51 -15.84
CA LEU A 61 -9.80 4.40 -14.70
C LEU A 61 -8.77 4.24 -13.57
N ARG A 62 -8.36 3.00 -13.26
CA ARG A 62 -7.27 2.75 -12.31
C ARG A 62 -5.94 3.34 -12.77
N GLN A 63 -5.62 3.24 -14.06
CA GLN A 63 -4.42 3.86 -14.63
C GLN A 63 -4.50 5.39 -14.54
N VAL A 64 -5.65 6.00 -14.84
CA VAL A 64 -5.88 7.45 -14.71
C VAL A 64 -5.71 7.91 -13.26
N VAL A 65 -6.29 7.22 -12.29
CA VAL A 65 -6.12 7.55 -10.87
C VAL A 65 -4.65 7.44 -10.45
N ARG A 66 -3.93 6.40 -10.89
CA ARG A 66 -2.49 6.26 -10.62
C ARG A 66 -1.68 7.38 -11.24
N TYR A 67 -1.93 7.71 -12.50
CA TYR A 67 -1.28 8.82 -13.19
C TYR A 67 -1.55 10.14 -12.47
N ARG A 68 -2.79 10.40 -12.03
CA ARG A 68 -3.13 11.62 -11.28
C ARG A 68 -2.49 11.72 -9.90
N LYS A 69 -2.03 10.60 -9.32
CA LYS A 69 -1.32 10.57 -8.03
C LYS A 69 0.17 10.90 -8.16
N GLN A 70 0.74 10.81 -9.35
CA GLN A 70 2.15 11.16 -9.58
C GLN A 70 2.34 12.69 -9.52
N ASP A 71 3.52 13.10 -9.07
CA ASP A 71 3.88 14.52 -9.06
C ASP A 71 3.82 15.11 -10.49
N ARG A 72 3.49 16.39 -10.61
CA ARG A 72 3.37 17.03 -11.92
C ARG A 72 4.71 17.11 -12.63
N THR A 73 5.77 17.46 -11.92
CA THR A 73 7.13 17.59 -12.48
C THR A 73 7.63 16.23 -12.95
N GLU A 74 7.48 15.21 -12.09
CA GLU A 74 7.88 13.83 -12.42
C GLU A 74 7.11 13.31 -13.65
N ARG A 75 5.83 13.67 -13.81
CA ARG A 75 5.05 13.32 -15.00
C ARG A 75 5.56 13.98 -16.27
N GLU A 76 5.84 15.28 -16.22
CA GLU A 76 6.33 16.04 -17.38
C GLU A 76 7.71 15.51 -17.84
N GLU A 77 8.59 15.16 -16.89
CA GLU A 77 9.87 14.50 -17.18
C GLU A 77 9.67 13.10 -17.80
N GLN A 78 8.81 12.27 -17.21
CA GLN A 78 8.50 10.94 -17.75
C GLN A 78 7.88 11.00 -19.14
N GLU A 79 7.01 11.96 -19.41
CA GLU A 79 6.41 12.18 -20.74
C GLU A 79 7.47 12.58 -21.75
N THR A 80 8.38 13.50 -21.40
CA THR A 80 9.48 13.93 -22.27
C THR A 80 10.37 12.75 -22.65
N VAL A 81 10.75 11.91 -21.68
CA VAL A 81 11.58 10.72 -21.91
C VAL A 81 10.81 9.67 -22.72
N ARG A 82 9.52 9.48 -22.44
CA ARG A 82 8.67 8.53 -23.17
C ARG A 82 8.58 8.92 -24.64
N ASP A 83 8.31 10.19 -24.93
CA ASP A 83 8.16 10.68 -26.29
C ASP A 83 9.47 10.58 -27.08
N LEU A 84 10.62 10.83 -26.42
CA LEU A 84 11.94 10.55 -27.01
C LEU A 84 12.10 9.09 -27.41
N TYR A 85 11.69 8.15 -26.54
CA TYR A 85 11.79 6.72 -26.82
C TYR A 85 10.83 6.28 -27.93
N LEU A 86 9.60 6.78 -27.94
CA LEU A 86 8.61 6.46 -28.98
C LEU A 86 9.06 6.98 -30.35
N HIS A 87 9.62 8.19 -30.41
CA HIS A 87 10.24 8.71 -31.63
C HIS A 87 11.43 7.85 -32.08
N ALA A 88 12.29 7.42 -31.15
CA ALA A 88 13.42 6.54 -31.48
C ALA A 88 13.00 5.15 -32.00
N LEU A 89 11.83 4.66 -31.58
CA LEU A 89 11.23 3.41 -32.05
C LEU A 89 10.38 3.58 -33.33
N GLY A 90 10.13 4.82 -33.77
CA GLY A 90 9.30 5.12 -34.94
C GLY A 90 7.80 4.88 -34.74
N GLU A 91 7.33 4.91 -33.48
CA GLU A 91 5.91 4.76 -33.15
C GLU A 91 5.15 6.11 -33.16
N ILE A 92 5.86 7.22 -33.37
CA ILE A 92 5.33 8.58 -33.55
C ILE A 92 6.18 9.30 -34.61
#